data_AF-G6C3S2-F1
#
_entry.id   AF-G6C3S2-F1
#
_cell.length_a   1.000
_cell.length_b   1.000
_cell.length_c   1.000
_cell.angle_alpha   90.00
_cell.angle_beta   90.00
_cell.angle_gamma   90.00
#
_symmetry.space_group_name_H-M   'P 1'
#
loop_
_entity.id
_entity.type
_entity.pdbx_description
1 polymer ?
#
loop_
_entity_poly.entity_id
_entity_poly.type
_entity_poly.pdbx_seq_one_letter_code
_entity_poly.pdbx_strand_id
1 'polypeptide(L)'
;MEIEIREKIDSLEITKNCKEELRKNSIIAFCIIILVYSVFIYNNPFFFFIPLFTIHFAFLFYNFMCREYKYERISINFKELAFSSSYFKKNFELCYKKIFLVENIKEIEIIEYHKLLLRKILFKDKFEDKASYVISFTFFEGENLNFAYSMEKDEARRVLRRIESFLEKEKIYS
;
A
#
# COMPACT_ATOMS: atom_id res chain seq x y z
N MET A 1 7.82 -8.35 4.08
CA MET A 1 7.04 -7.93 2.91
C MET A 1 7.74 -8.56 1.73
N GLU A 2 6.99 -9.16 0.81
CA GLU A 2 7.55 -9.87 -0.33
C GLU A 2 7.19 -9.12 -1.61
N ILE A 3 8.18 -8.89 -2.47
CA ILE A 3 7.97 -8.37 -3.82
C ILE A 3 8.26 -9.49 -4.81
N GLU A 4 7.23 -9.93 -5.53
CA GLU A 4 7.36 -10.87 -6.64
C GLU A 4 7.43 -10.09 -7.95
N ILE A 5 8.46 -10.35 -8.76
CA ILE A 5 8.63 -9.79 -10.10
C ILE A 5 8.45 -10.93 -11.11
N ARG A 6 7.55 -10.76 -12.07
CA ARG A 6 7.30 -11.69 -13.16
C ARG A 6 7.37 -10.93 -14.48
N GLU A 7 8.39 -11.21 -15.27
CA GLU A 7 8.55 -10.62 -16.61
C GLU A 7 8.19 -11.67 -17.66
N LYS A 8 7.30 -11.29 -18.57
CA LYS A 8 7.02 -11.96 -19.83
C LYS A 8 7.60 -11.10 -20.96
N ILE A 9 7.51 -11.61 -22.19
CA ILE A 9 8.05 -10.93 -23.38
C ILE A 9 7.43 -9.54 -23.56
N ASP A 10 6.14 -9.38 -23.27
CA ASP A 10 5.35 -8.19 -23.56
C ASP A 10 4.84 -7.44 -22.32
N SER A 11 5.16 -7.96 -21.14
CA SER A 11 4.56 -7.49 -19.90
C SER A 11 5.45 -7.72 -18.69
N LEU A 12 5.48 -6.72 -17.81
CA LEU A 12 6.12 -6.77 -16.50
C LEU A 12 5.05 -6.71 -15.42
N GLU A 13 4.97 -7.74 -14.59
CA GLU A 13 4.11 -7.79 -13.42
C GLU A 13 4.95 -7.74 -12.14
N ILE A 14 4.65 -6.78 -11.27
CA ILE A 14 5.28 -6.64 -9.96
C ILE A 14 4.19 -6.68 -8.90
N THR A 15 4.25 -7.66 -8.02
CA THR A 15 3.27 -7.87 -6.94
C THR A 15 3.92 -7.66 -5.58
N LYS A 16 3.34 -6.79 -4.78
CA LYS A 16 3.63 -6.65 -3.35
C LYS A 16 2.67 -7.52 -2.55
N ASN A 17 3.25 -8.33 -1.67
CA ASN A 17 2.56 -9.20 -0.73
C ASN A 17 2.97 -8.86 0.70
N CYS A 18 2.00 -8.44 1.51
CA CYS A 18 2.16 -8.13 2.94
C CYS A 18 1.30 -9.02 3.82
N LYS A 19 1.10 -10.30 3.45
CA LYS A 19 0.17 -11.21 4.16
C LYS A 19 0.40 -11.24 5.68
N GLU A 20 1.66 -11.37 6.09
CA GLU A 20 2.02 -11.53 7.50
C GLU A 20 1.87 -10.23 8.28
N GLU A 21 2.33 -9.12 7.71
CA GLU A 21 2.21 -7.79 8.32
C GLU A 21 0.75 -7.34 8.40
N LEU A 22 -0.02 -7.59 7.35
CA LEU A 22 -1.45 -7.33 7.34
C LEU A 22 -2.13 -8.14 8.44
N ARG A 23 -1.88 -9.45 8.54
CA ARG A 23 -2.44 -10.28 9.60
C ARG A 23 -2.09 -9.74 10.99
N LYS A 24 -0.83 -9.39 11.22
CA LYS A 24 -0.38 -8.83 12.51
C LYS A 24 -1.10 -7.53 12.85
N ASN A 25 -1.18 -6.60 11.90
CA ASN A 25 -1.82 -5.31 12.14
C ASN A 25 -3.34 -5.37 12.20
N SER A 26 -3.97 -6.27 11.45
CA SER A 26 -5.39 -6.57 11.58
C SER A 26 -5.70 -7.04 12.99
N ILE A 27 -4.92 -7.99 13.54
CA ILE A 27 -5.09 -8.47 14.93
C ILE A 27 -4.94 -7.30 15.92
N ILE A 28 -3.88 -6.51 15.80
CA ILE A 28 -3.65 -5.35 16.68
C ILE A 28 -4.83 -4.36 16.60
N ALA A 29 -5.30 -4.03 15.41
CA ALA A 29 -6.43 -3.12 15.21
C ALA A 29 -7.70 -3.66 15.88
N PHE A 30 -8.02 -4.95 15.68
CA PHE A 30 -9.16 -5.58 16.34
C PHE A 30 -9.02 -5.61 17.86
N CYS A 31 -7.83 -5.91 18.39
CA CYS A 31 -7.57 -5.88 19.83
C CYS A 31 -7.80 -4.48 20.42
N ILE A 32 -7.33 -3.42 19.76
CA ILE A 32 -7.56 -2.03 20.19
C ILE A 32 -9.05 -1.69 20.14
N ILE A 33 -9.74 -2.01 19.04
CA ILE A 33 -11.18 -1.75 18.88
C ILE A 33 -11.97 -2.43 20.01
N ILE A 34 -11.69 -3.71 20.27
CA ILE A 34 -12.35 -4.49 21.33
C ILE A 34 -12.05 -3.88 22.70
N LEU A 35 -10.79 -3.56 22.99
CA LEU A 35 -10.40 -2.98 24.28
C LEU A 35 -11.10 -1.65 24.54
N VAL A 36 -11.16 -0.78 23.54
CA VAL A 36 -11.87 0.51 23.62
C VAL A 36 -13.36 0.29 23.93
N TYR A 37 -14.03 -0.60 23.20
CA TYR A 37 -15.44 -0.90 23.48
C TYR A 37 -15.67 -1.54 24.84
N SER A 38 -14.79 -2.44 25.28
CA SER A 38 -14.87 -3.06 26.60
C SER A 38 -14.79 -2.02 27.72
N VAL A 39 -13.93 -0.99 27.59
CA VAL A 39 -13.83 0.11 28.56
C VAL A 39 -15.12 0.93 28.60
N PHE A 40 -15.72 1.24 27.45
CA PHE A 40 -17.01 1.95 27.39
C PHE A 40 -18.13 1.15 28.07
N ILE A 41 -18.25 -0.15 27.76
CA ILE A 41 -19.27 -1.03 28.32
C ILE A 41 -19.08 -1.21 29.84
N TYR A 42 -17.83 -1.34 30.30
CA TYR A 42 -17.51 -1.46 31.72
C TYR A 42 -17.94 -0.23 32.51
N ASN A 43 -17.73 0.98 31.95
CA ASN A 43 -18.14 2.22 32.60
C ASN A 43 -19.66 2.42 32.62
N ASN A 44 -20.36 1.96 31.58
CA ASN A 44 -21.82 2.00 31.54
C ASN A 44 -22.39 0.87 30.67
N PRO A 45 -23.13 -0.10 31.24
CA PRO A 45 -23.71 -1.22 30.50
C PRO A 45 -24.67 -0.82 29.36
N PHE A 46 -25.31 0.36 29.44
CA PHE A 46 -26.15 0.88 28.34
C PHE A 46 -25.36 1.11 27.05
N PHE A 47 -24.03 1.24 27.13
CA PHE A 47 -23.15 1.37 25.96
C PHE A 47 -22.89 0.07 25.21
N PHE A 48 -23.51 -1.04 25.61
CA PHE A 48 -23.47 -2.30 24.87
C PHE A 48 -23.92 -2.16 23.40
N PHE A 49 -24.85 -1.24 23.10
CA PHE A 49 -25.35 -1.02 21.74
C PHE A 49 -24.50 -0.03 20.92
N ILE A 50 -23.55 0.69 21.53
CA ILE A 50 -22.70 1.67 20.83
C ILE A 50 -21.97 1.09 19.61
N PRO A 51 -21.40 -0.14 19.65
CA PRO A 51 -20.70 -0.71 18.49
C PRO A 51 -21.53 -0.73 17.20
N LEU A 52 -22.86 -0.86 17.28
CA LEU A 52 -23.75 -0.83 16.12
C LEU A 52 -23.70 0.52 15.39
N PHE A 53 -23.59 1.62 16.15
CA PHE A 53 -23.54 2.97 15.62
C PHE A 53 -22.12 3.41 15.25
N THR A 54 -21.10 2.86 15.90
CA THR A 54 -19.69 3.24 15.71
C THR A 54 -18.89 2.28 14.83
N ILE A 55 -19.53 1.26 14.24
CA ILE A 55 -18.87 0.28 13.35
C ILE A 55 -18.14 0.93 12.18
N HIS A 56 -18.68 2.02 11.63
CA HIS A 56 -18.05 2.80 10.56
C HIS A 56 -16.71 3.40 11.01
N PHE A 57 -16.62 3.91 12.24
CA PHE A 57 -15.37 4.43 12.81
C PHE A 57 -14.36 3.31 13.07
N ALA A 58 -14.82 2.15 13.56
CA ALA A 58 -13.96 0.97 13.70
C ALA A 58 -13.40 0.51 12.34
N PHE A 59 -14.22 0.55 11.29
CA PHE A 59 -13.79 0.25 9.94
C PHE A 59 -12.80 1.29 9.38
N LEU A 60 -13.04 2.58 9.59
CA LEU A 60 -12.09 3.64 9.21
C LEU A 60 -10.76 3.50 9.94
N PHE A 61 -10.79 3.22 11.24
CA PHE A 61 -9.59 2.95 12.04
C PHE A 61 -8.83 1.73 11.53
N TYR A 62 -9.54 0.64 11.24
CA TYR A 62 -8.92 -0.55 10.65
C TYR A 62 -8.24 -0.24 9.32
N ASN A 63 -8.94 0.46 8.42
CA ASN A 63 -8.38 0.85 7.12
C ASN A 63 -7.14 1.72 7.29
N PHE A 64 -7.17 2.67 8.21
CA PHE A 64 -6.03 3.52 8.53
C PHE A 64 -4.82 2.70 9.01
N MET A 65 -5.02 1.80 9.98
CA MET A 65 -3.97 0.94 10.53
C MET A 65 -3.39 -0.04 9.51
N CYS A 66 -4.22 -0.55 8.60
CA CYS A 66 -3.84 -1.59 7.65
C CYS A 66 -3.47 -1.06 6.25
N ARG A 67 -3.66 0.25 5.96
CA ARG A 67 -3.57 0.84 4.61
C ARG A 67 -2.30 0.46 3.85
N GLU A 68 -1.16 0.50 4.54
CA GLU A 68 0.16 0.25 3.96
C GLU A 68 0.41 -1.23 3.64
N TYR A 69 -0.39 -2.14 4.19
CA TYR A 69 -0.19 -3.59 4.11
C TYR A 69 -1.15 -4.26 3.13
N LYS A 70 -1.72 -3.49 2.20
CA LYS A 70 -2.50 -4.02 1.10
C LYS A 70 -1.61 -4.85 0.18
N TYR A 71 -2.21 -5.87 -0.41
CA TYR A 71 -1.70 -6.45 -1.65
C TYR A 71 -1.78 -5.39 -2.72
N GLU A 72 -0.70 -5.18 -3.44
CA GLU A 72 -0.63 -4.24 -4.55
C GLU A 72 0.00 -4.94 -5.74
N ARG A 73 -0.45 -4.66 -6.96
CA ARG A 73 0.19 -5.13 -8.19
C ARG A 73 0.22 -3.99 -9.17
N ILE A 74 1.36 -3.86 -9.81
CA ILE A 74 1.49 -3.14 -11.06
C ILE A 74 1.69 -4.17 -12.16
N SER A 75 0.97 -3.99 -13.26
CA SER A 75 1.19 -4.68 -14.52
C SER A 75 1.44 -3.63 -15.58
N ILE A 76 2.62 -3.68 -16.19
CA ILE A 76 3.04 -2.77 -17.25
C ILE A 76 3.10 -3.57 -18.53
N ASN A 77 2.44 -3.10 -19.58
CA ASN A 77 2.65 -3.55 -20.95
C ASN A 77 2.99 -2.34 -21.82
N PHE A 78 3.06 -2.51 -23.14
CA PHE A 78 3.41 -1.44 -24.07
C PHE A 78 2.45 -0.24 -24.09
N LYS A 79 1.19 -0.45 -23.71
CA LYS A 79 0.14 0.56 -23.84
C LYS A 79 -0.24 1.14 -22.49
N GLU A 80 -0.36 0.28 -21.50
CA GLU A 80 -0.97 0.60 -20.22
C GLU A 80 -0.16 0.10 -19.03
N LEU A 81 -0.21 0.91 -17.97
CA LEU A 81 0.14 0.56 -16.61
C LEU A 81 -1.16 0.36 -15.84
N ALA A 82 -1.41 -0.87 -15.42
CA ALA A 82 -2.54 -1.23 -14.58
C ALA A 82 -2.10 -1.40 -13.12
N PHE A 83 -2.72 -0.64 -12.23
CA PHE A 83 -2.54 -0.74 -10.79
C PHE A 83 -3.78 -1.30 -10.11
N SER A 84 -3.60 -2.31 -9.26
CA SER A 84 -4.65 -2.81 -8.38
C SER A 84 -4.16 -2.97 -6.96
N SER A 85 -5.08 -2.77 -6.01
CA SER A 85 -4.79 -2.98 -4.58
C SER A 85 -5.97 -3.62 -3.85
N SER A 86 -5.69 -4.48 -2.87
CA SER A 86 -6.71 -5.16 -2.08
C SER A 86 -6.19 -5.62 -0.72
N TYR A 87 -7.07 -5.79 0.26
CA TYR A 87 -6.74 -6.48 1.51
C TYR A 87 -6.81 -8.01 1.38
N PHE A 88 -7.37 -8.53 0.28
CA PHE A 88 -7.58 -9.98 0.09
C PHE A 88 -6.93 -10.46 -1.21
N LYS A 89 -5.94 -11.35 -1.09
CA LYS A 89 -5.25 -11.96 -2.25
C LYS A 89 -6.21 -12.64 -3.24
N LYS A 90 -7.25 -13.34 -2.76
CA LYS A 90 -8.22 -14.05 -3.62
C LYS A 90 -9.08 -13.11 -4.47
N ASN A 91 -9.40 -11.92 -3.95
CA ASN A 91 -10.24 -10.95 -4.66
C ASN A 91 -9.40 -9.98 -5.48
N PHE A 92 -8.08 -10.09 -5.41
CA PHE A 92 -7.14 -9.18 -6.03
C PHE A 92 -7.32 -9.07 -7.55
N GLU A 93 -7.56 -10.20 -8.22
CA GLU A 93 -7.75 -10.25 -9.67
C GLU A 93 -9.10 -9.66 -10.11
N LEU A 94 -10.07 -9.63 -9.19
CA LEU A 94 -11.42 -9.10 -9.39
C LEU A 94 -11.56 -7.64 -8.92
N CYS A 95 -10.51 -7.06 -8.33
CA CYS A 95 -10.54 -5.68 -7.84
C CYS A 95 -10.47 -4.68 -9.00
N TYR A 96 -11.07 -3.51 -8.78
CA TYR A 96 -10.97 -2.35 -9.68
C TYR A 96 -9.50 -2.03 -9.98
N LYS A 97 -9.20 -1.87 -11.27
CA LYS A 97 -7.87 -1.52 -11.76
C LYS A 97 -7.89 -0.04 -12.15
N LYS A 98 -6.93 0.72 -11.63
CA LYS A 98 -6.60 2.02 -12.21
C LYS A 98 -5.68 1.76 -13.39
N ILE A 99 -6.02 2.31 -14.55
CA ILE A 99 -5.30 2.12 -15.79
C ILE A 99 -4.76 3.47 -16.21
N PHE A 100 -3.48 3.52 -16.53
CA PHE A 100 -2.77 4.69 -17.03
C PHE A 100 -2.10 4.35 -18.34
N LEU A 101 -1.99 5.30 -19.26
CA LEU A 101 -1.23 5.10 -20.48
C LEU A 101 0.28 5.22 -20.19
N VAL A 102 1.08 4.29 -20.70
CA VAL A 102 2.53 4.27 -20.41
C VAL A 102 3.23 5.45 -21.08
N GLU A 103 2.78 5.89 -22.25
CA GLU A 103 3.25 7.11 -22.93
C GLU A 103 3.06 8.38 -22.09
N ASN A 104 2.11 8.36 -21.14
CA ASN A 104 1.84 9.49 -20.26
C ASN A 104 2.72 9.49 -19.00
N ILE A 105 3.53 8.45 -18.76
CA ILE A 105 4.49 8.49 -17.67
C ILE A 105 5.45 9.66 -17.99
N LYS A 106 5.80 10.43 -16.98
CA LYS A 106 6.78 11.52 -17.07
C LYS A 106 8.06 11.16 -16.34
N GLU A 107 7.91 10.61 -15.14
CA GLU A 107 9.01 10.29 -14.25
C GLU A 107 8.62 9.12 -13.35
N ILE A 108 9.60 8.27 -13.04
CA ILE A 108 9.47 7.19 -12.07
C ILE A 108 10.60 7.36 -11.06
N GLU A 109 10.25 7.57 -9.80
CA GLU A 109 11.24 7.86 -8.76
C GLU A 109 10.96 7.09 -7.46
N ILE A 110 12.00 7.00 -6.62
CA ILE A 110 11.88 6.45 -5.26
C ILE A 110 11.69 7.60 -4.29
N ILE A 111 10.50 7.69 -3.71
CA ILE A 111 10.16 8.73 -2.72
C ILE A 111 10.24 8.13 -1.32
N GLU A 112 10.82 8.89 -0.38
CA GLU A 112 10.75 8.56 1.03
C GLU A 112 9.34 8.85 1.56
N TYR A 113 8.67 7.79 1.98
CA TYR A 113 7.36 7.84 2.62
C TYR A 113 7.54 7.81 4.13
N HIS A 114 7.42 8.98 4.76
CA HIS A 114 7.44 9.06 6.21
C HIS A 114 6.13 8.52 6.80
N LYS A 115 6.29 7.56 7.70
CA LYS A 115 5.19 6.87 8.38
C LYS A 115 4.49 7.82 9.36
N LEU A 116 3.53 8.60 8.86
CA LEU A 116 2.53 9.39 9.60
C LEU A 116 3.06 10.28 10.74
N LEU A 117 2.82 11.58 10.61
CA LEU A 117 2.95 12.60 11.67
C LEU A 117 2.48 12.15 13.07
N LEU A 118 1.41 11.34 13.14
CA LEU A 118 0.88 10.79 14.39
C LEU A 118 1.86 9.86 15.12
N ARG A 119 2.68 9.08 14.40
CA ARG A 119 3.71 8.21 15.01
C ARG A 119 4.83 9.06 15.64
N LYS A 120 5.24 10.15 14.98
CA LYS A 120 6.16 11.16 15.54
C LYS A 120 5.58 11.85 16.77
N ILE A 121 4.29 12.20 16.76
CA ILE A 121 3.62 12.88 17.87
C ILE A 121 3.43 11.94 19.09
N LEU A 122 2.98 10.70 18.86
CA LEU A 122 2.68 9.73 19.92
C LEU A 122 3.93 8.98 20.45
N PHE A 123 4.93 8.75 19.60
CA PHE A 123 6.08 7.91 19.92
C PHE A 123 7.40 8.65 19.67
N LYS A 124 7.53 9.86 20.23
CA LYS A 124 8.78 10.66 20.28
C LYS A 124 10.02 9.75 20.37
N ASP A 125 10.69 9.59 19.23
CA ASP A 125 12.05 9.09 19.02
C ASP A 125 12.44 7.73 19.63
N LYS A 126 11.49 6.90 20.11
CA LYS A 126 11.81 5.59 20.70
C LYS A 126 11.93 4.43 19.71
N PHE A 127 11.54 4.64 18.46
CA PHE A 127 11.74 3.67 17.40
C PHE A 127 12.61 4.30 16.33
N GLU A 128 13.73 3.66 15.98
CA GLU A 128 14.47 4.01 14.77
C GLU A 128 13.48 4.10 13.62
N ASP A 129 13.27 5.31 13.12
CA ASP A 129 12.37 5.58 12.02
C ASP A 129 13.05 5.04 10.76
N LYS A 130 12.91 3.73 10.52
CA LYS A 130 13.34 3.14 9.25
C LYS A 130 12.54 3.82 8.15
N ALA A 131 13.21 4.69 7.40
CA ALA A 131 12.72 5.29 6.17
C ALA A 131 12.04 4.20 5.33
N SER A 132 10.76 4.42 5.06
CA SER A 132 9.95 3.56 4.23
C SER A 132 9.88 4.20 2.85
N TYR A 133 10.08 3.43 1.79
CA TYR A 133 10.16 3.98 0.43
C TYR A 133 8.97 3.51 -0.41
N VAL A 134 8.66 4.27 -1.46
CA VAL A 134 7.65 3.95 -2.48
C VAL A 134 8.20 4.21 -3.86
N ILE A 135 7.71 3.44 -4.85
CA ILE A 135 7.89 3.83 -6.26
C ILE A 135 6.76 4.80 -6.60
N SER A 136 7.10 6.01 -7.00
CA SER A 136 6.15 7.00 -7.48
C SER A 136 6.23 7.13 -8.99
N PHE A 137 5.07 7.08 -9.63
CA PHE A 137 4.91 7.39 -11.05
C PHE A 137 4.21 8.74 -11.15
N THR A 138 4.85 9.68 -11.81
CA THR A 138 4.29 10.98 -12.15
C THR A 138 3.84 10.94 -13.61
N PHE A 139 2.60 11.33 -13.89
CA PHE A 139 2.05 11.35 -15.26
C PHE A 139 1.91 12.80 -15.76
N PHE A 140 1.98 13.01 -17.09
CA PHE A 140 1.82 14.34 -17.70
C PHE A 140 0.46 14.99 -17.41
N GLU A 141 -0.57 14.20 -17.16
CA GLU A 141 -1.92 14.66 -16.82
C GLU A 141 -2.04 15.18 -15.37
N GLY A 142 -0.93 15.15 -14.60
CA GLY A 142 -0.87 15.63 -13.21
C GLY A 142 -1.34 14.62 -12.17
N GLU A 143 -1.71 13.40 -12.59
CA GLU A 143 -1.96 12.30 -11.68
C GLU A 143 -0.64 11.68 -11.19
N ASN A 144 -0.62 11.24 -9.93
CA ASN A 144 0.49 10.50 -9.34
C ASN A 144 0.01 9.14 -8.83
N LEU A 145 0.79 8.10 -9.10
CA LEU A 145 0.57 6.76 -8.56
C LEU A 145 1.74 6.37 -7.67
N ASN A 146 1.43 6.03 -6.41
CA ASN A 146 2.42 5.49 -5.48
C ASN A 146 2.20 3.99 -5.31
N PHE A 147 3.25 3.22 -5.56
CA PHE A 147 3.28 1.77 -5.45
C PHE A 147 4.22 1.29 -4.35
N ALA A 148 3.76 0.23 -3.71
CA ALA A 148 4.46 -0.55 -2.72
C ALA A 148 4.93 0.27 -1.52
N TYR A 149 3.96 0.82 -0.78
CA TYR A 149 4.20 1.42 0.54
C TYR A 149 5.04 0.52 1.45
N SER A 150 6.00 1.13 2.14
CA SER A 150 6.85 0.48 3.14
C SER A 150 7.93 -0.46 2.57
N MET A 151 8.43 -0.18 1.35
CA MET A 151 9.63 -0.83 0.83
C MET A 151 10.90 -0.39 1.57
N GLU A 152 11.84 -1.33 1.69
CA GLU A 152 13.22 -1.01 2.03
C GLU A 152 13.91 -0.37 0.82
N LYS A 153 14.91 0.49 1.08
CA LYS A 153 15.58 1.29 0.03
C LYS A 153 16.14 0.44 -1.10
N ASP A 154 16.82 -0.65 -0.76
CA ASP A 154 17.48 -1.51 -1.74
C ASP A 154 16.48 -2.35 -2.54
N GLU A 155 15.36 -2.75 -1.91
CA GLU A 155 14.25 -3.38 -2.62
C GLU A 155 13.58 -2.41 -3.60
N ALA A 156 13.34 -1.16 -3.17
CA ALA A 156 12.81 -0.11 -4.04
C ALA A 156 13.74 0.16 -5.24
N ARG A 157 15.06 0.22 -5.01
CA ARG A 157 16.06 0.32 -6.09
C ARG A 157 16.02 -0.87 -7.04
N ARG A 158 15.88 -2.10 -6.51
CA ARG A 158 15.76 -3.32 -7.33
C ARG A 158 14.54 -3.26 -8.22
N VAL A 159 13.41 -2.82 -7.67
CA VAL A 159 12.12 -2.68 -8.39
C VAL A 159 12.23 -1.59 -9.47
N LEU A 160 12.73 -0.40 -9.12
CA LEU A 160 12.88 0.71 -10.06
C LEU A 160 13.74 0.31 -11.26
N ARG A 161 14.94 -0.25 -11.02
CA ARG A 161 15.83 -0.73 -12.08
C ARG A 161 15.16 -1.73 -13.01
N ARG A 162 14.27 -2.56 -12.47
CA ARG A 162 13.57 -3.56 -13.29
C ARG A 162 12.50 -2.92 -14.17
N ILE A 163 11.78 -1.93 -13.65
CA ILE A 163 10.80 -1.14 -14.40
C ILE A 163 11.51 -0.38 -15.53
N GLU A 164 12.58 0.36 -15.21
CA GLU A 164 13.37 1.13 -16.18
C GLU A 164 13.92 0.21 -17.28
N SER A 165 14.56 -0.91 -16.90
CA SER A 165 15.11 -1.87 -17.87
C SER A 165 14.04 -2.47 -18.79
N PHE A 166 12.82 -2.70 -18.29
CA PHE A 166 11.73 -3.17 -19.13
C PHE A 166 11.25 -2.08 -20.11
N LEU A 167 11.06 -0.85 -19.64
CA LEU A 167 10.62 0.27 -20.46
C LEU A 167 11.65 0.66 -21.53
N GLU A 168 12.95 0.60 -21.22
CA GLU A 168 14.05 0.85 -22.16
C GLU A 168 14.11 -0.22 -23.26
N LYS A 169 14.01 -1.51 -22.90
CA LYS A 169 14.00 -2.61 -23.89
C LYS A 169 12.90 -2.44 -24.93
N GLU A 170 11.73 -2.01 -24.45
CA GLU A 170 10.57 -1.80 -25.31
C GLU A 170 10.58 -0.45 -26.03
N LYS A 171 11.67 0.33 -25.91
CA LYS A 171 11.85 1.66 -26.52
C LYS A 171 10.75 2.65 -26.17
N ILE A 172 10.15 2.48 -25.00
CA ILE A 172 9.08 3.36 -24.51
C ILE A 172 9.67 4.65 -23.92
N TYR A 173 10.95 4.61 -23.53
CA TYR A 173 11.78 5.78 -23.20
C TYR A 173 13.12 5.73 -23.95
N SER A 174 13.63 6.92 -24.30
CA SER A 174 14.98 7.18 -24.82
C SER A 174 15.71 8.17 -23.93
#